data_AF-A0AAW7TG00-F1
#
_entry.id   AF-A0AAW7TG00-F1
#
_cell.length_a   1.000
_cell.length_b   1.000
_cell.length_c   1.000
_cell.angle_alpha   90.00
_cell.angle_beta   90.00
_cell.angle_gamma   90.00
#
_symmetry.space_group_name_H-M   'P 1'
#
loop_
_entity.id
_entity.type
_entity.pdbx_description
1 polymer ?
#
loop_
_entity_poly.entity_id
_entity_poly.type
_entity_poly.pdbx_seq_one_letter_code
_entity_poly.pdbx_strand_id
1 'polypeptide(L)' 'MEKNLWTVIQQLNTKQVITQEDWNHVKMQLSPDAFHSLIDYFQNKDLTREKGDQWL' A
#
# COMPACT_ATOMS: atom_id res chain seq x y z
N MET A 1 19.09 -6.73 2.94
CA MET A 1 18.86 -5.28 2.80
C MET A 1 17.36 -5.05 2.86
N GLU A 2 16.90 -4.20 3.76
CA GLU A 2 15.52 -3.73 3.79
C GLU A 2 15.22 -2.95 2.49
N LYS A 3 14.06 -3.18 1.87
CA LYS A 3 13.65 -2.35 0.74
C LYS A 3 13.11 -1.01 1.24
N ASN A 4 13.34 0.05 0.47
CA ASN A 4 12.74 1.34 0.78
C ASN A 4 11.21 1.28 0.61
N LEU A 5 10.47 1.84 1.57
CA LEU A 5 9.00 1.94 1.57
C LEU A 5 8.45 2.49 0.24
N TRP A 6 9.07 3.53 -0.31
CA TRP A 6 8.64 4.16 -1.56
C TRP A 6 8.72 3.20 -2.76
N THR A 7 9.77 2.38 -2.82
CA THR A 7 9.93 1.37 -3.87
C THR A 7 8.80 0.34 -3.82
N VAL A 8 8.40 -0.07 -2.61
CA VAL A 8 7.30 -1.01 -2.42
C VAL A 8 5.95 -0.38 -2.79
N ILE A 9 5.71 0.87 -2.41
CA ILE A 9 4.51 1.63 -2.81
C ILE A 9 4.38 1.69 -4.34
N GLN A 10 5.47 1.99 -5.04
CA GLN A 10 5.46 2.01 -6.51
C GLN A 10 5.17 0.63 -7.10
N GLN A 11 5.75 -0.45 -6.55
CA GLN A 11 5.50 -1.82 -7.00
C GLN A 11 4.04 -2.26 -6.81
N LEU A 12 3.40 -1.84 -5.71
CA LEU A 12 1.99 -2.14 -5.46
C LEU A 12 1.07 -1.28 -6.33
N ASN A 13 1.42 -0.01 -6.57
CA ASN A 13 0.63 0.90 -7.42
C ASN A 13 0.60 0.51 -8.91
N THR A 14 1.53 -0.31 -9.40
CA THR A 14 1.45 -0.85 -10.78
C THR A 14 0.47 -2.02 -10.90
N LYS A 15 0.05 -2.62 -9.79
CA LYS A 15 -0.92 -3.71 -9.79
C LYS A 15 -2.34 -3.14 -9.82
N GLN A 16 -3.17 -3.70 -10.70
CA GLN A 16 -4.61 -3.36 -10.72
C GLN A 16 -5.34 -3.89 -9.48
N VAL A 17 -4.89 -5.03 -8.95
CA VAL A 17 -5.42 -5.68 -7.76
C VAL A 17 -4.25 -6.08 -6.88
N ILE A 18 -4.27 -5.66 -5.61
CA ILE A 18 -3.29 -6.05 -4.60
C ILE A 18 -3.86 -7.25 -3.85
N THR A 19 -3.14 -8.36 -3.87
CA THR A 19 -3.59 -9.63 -3.26
C THR A 19 -3.04 -9.82 -1.85
N GLN A 20 -3.59 -10.77 -1.10
CA GLN A 20 -3.06 -11.15 0.21
C GLN A 20 -1.59 -11.65 0.13
N GLU A 21 -1.22 -12.30 -0.97
CA GLU A 21 0.16 -12.76 -1.20
C GLU A 21 1.12 -11.57 -1.37
N ASP A 22 0.69 -10.51 -2.04
CA ASP A 22 1.46 -9.28 -2.16
C ASP A 22 1.72 -8.65 -0.79
N TRP A 23 0.69 -8.59 0.07
CA TRP A 23 0.83 -8.10 1.44
C TRP A 23 1.80 -8.94 2.27
N ASN A 24 1.73 -10.26 2.15
CA ASN A 24 2.67 -11.16 2.83
C ASN A 24 4.10 -10.94 2.34
N HIS A 25 4.29 -10.75 1.03
CA HIS A 25 5.61 -10.55 0.44
C HIS A 25 6.23 -9.22 0.87
N VAL A 26 5.46 -8.12 0.90
CA VAL A 26 5.97 -6.81 1.34
C VAL A 26 6.23 -6.77 2.85
N LYS A 27 5.45 -7.50 3.66
CA LYS A 27 5.69 -7.68 5.10
C LYS A 27 7.05 -8.33 5.40
N MET A 28 7.52 -9.21 4.52
CA MET A 28 8.86 -9.83 4.66
C MET A 28 10.00 -8.92 4.16
N GLN A 29 9.69 -7.88 3.39
CA GLN A 29 10.68 -6.99 2.76
C GLN A 29 10.89 -5.67 3.51
N LEU A 30 9.94 -5.30 4.38
CA LEU A 30 9.91 -4.06 5.15
C LEU A 30 10.05 -4.36 6.64
N SER A 31 10.60 -3.42 7.40
CA SER A 31 10.42 -3.38 8.85
C SER A 31 8.94 -3.23 9.22
N PRO A 32 8.55 -3.65 10.45
CA PRO A 32 7.20 -3.47 10.95
C PRO A 32 6.68 -2.03 10.83
N ASP A 33 7.50 -1.02 11.16
CA ASP A 33 7.12 0.40 11.06
C ASP A 33 6.87 0.86 9.61
N ALA A 34 7.74 0.44 8.68
CA ALA A 34 7.56 0.71 7.26
C ALA A 34 6.32 -0.01 6.70
N PHE A 35 6.05 -1.23 7.16
CA PHE A 35 4.84 -1.96 6.78
C PHE A 35 3.57 -1.28 7.31
N HIS A 36 3.55 -0.78 8.54
CA HIS A 36 2.41 0.01 9.04
C HIS A 36 2.19 1.29 8.21
N SER A 37 3.27 2.02 7.89
CA SER A 37 3.19 3.21 7.03
C SER A 37 2.66 2.89 5.62
N LEU A 38 2.98 1.71 5.09
CA LEU A 38 2.46 1.22 3.81
C LEU A 38 0.93 0.99 3.88
N ILE A 39 0.46 0.34 4.95
CA ILE A 39 -0.97 0.07 5.16
C ILE A 39 -1.74 1.39 5.27
N ASP A 40 -1.25 2.34 6.08
CA ASP A 40 -1.86 3.66 6.22
C ASP A 40 -1.94 4.40 4.88
N TYR A 41 -0.88 4.33 4.05
CA TYR A 41 -0.89 4.95 2.72
C TYR A 41 -2.01 4.40 1.83
N PHE A 42 -2.18 3.08 1.77
CA PHE A 42 -3.21 2.46 0.93
C PHE A 42 -4.63 2.62 1.50
N GLN A 43 -4.81 2.57 2.82
CA GLN A 43 -6.09 2.83 3.46
C GLN A 43 -6.55 4.29 3.24
N ASN A 44 -5.64 5.26 3.37
CA ASN A 44 -5.96 6.66 3.07
C ASN A 44 -6.24 6.88 1.58
N LYS A 45 -5.58 6.13 0.70
CA LYS A 45 -5.82 6.20 -0.75
C LYS A 45 -7.21 5.68 -1.13
N ASP A 46 -7.67 4.57 -0.54
CA ASP A 46 -9.05 4.09 -0.73
C ASP A 46 -10.08 5.09 -0.18
N LEU A 47 -9.83 5.69 0.98
CA LEU A 47 -10.68 6.76 1.52
C LEU A 47 -10.77 8.00 0.60
N THR A 48 -9.68 8.35 -0.10
CA THR A 48 -9.71 9.43 -1.10
C THR A 48 -10.39 9.05 -2.41
N ARG A 49 -10.50 7.74 -2.72
CA ARG A 49 -11.26 7.24 -3.87
C ARG A 49 -12.76 7.19 -3.57
N GLU A 50 -13.14 6.69 -2.40
CA GLU A 50 -14.56 6.65 -1.98
C GLU A 50 -15.15 8.06 -1.75
N LYS A 51 -14.34 9.04 -1.31
CA LYS A 51 -14.82 10.43 -1.15
C LYS A 51 -14.86 11.25 -2.44
N GLY A 52 -14.35 10.72 -3.56
CA GLY A 52 -14.38 11.40 -4.86
C GLY A 52 -15.70 11.23 -5.63
N ASP A 53 -16.47 10.17 -5.34
CA ASP A 53 -17.72 9.82 -6.05
C ASP A 53 -19.00 10.20 -5.26
N GLN A 54 -18.87 10.94 -4.15
CA GLN A 54 -20.01 11.34 -3.30
C GLN A 54 -20.26 12.86 -3.22
N TRP A 55 -19.92 13.61 -4.26
CA TRP A 55 -20.44 14.97 -4.44
C TRP A 55 -21.45 14.99 -5.59
N LEU A 56 -22.67 14.54 -5.27
CA LEU A 56 -23.91 14.96 -5.95
C LEU A 56 -24.34 16.32 -5.37
#